data_AF-A0A2T5VI09-F1
#
_entry.id   AF-A0A2T5VI09-F1
#
_cell.length_a   1.000
_cell.length_b   1.000
_cell.length_c   1.000
_cell.angle_alpha   90.00
_cell.angle_beta   90.00
_cell.angle_gamma   90.00
#
_symmetry.space_group_name_H-M   'P 1'
#
loop_
_entity.id
_entity.type
_entity.pdbx_description
1 polymer ?
#
loop_
_entity_poly.entity_id
_entity_poly.type
_entity_poly.pdbx_seq_one_letter_code
_entity_poly.pdbx_strand_id
1 'polypeptide(L)'
;MSKFLKSLIVFSALGLALPAMAGDGEKFGLGRTATPDEVAAWDIDVRPDGKGLPEGHGTVAEGEVLFTDNCAACHGDFGEGVGRWPVLAGGQGTLKDDRPEKTVGSYWPYLSTVYDYVRRAMPFGNARSMTNDEVYALTAYILYLNDIVTDEDFELSKENFTSIHLPNEANFIEDGRAEEPFNERKAEPCMSNCKDSAVEITMRARILDVTPGRANDDEGAGAGSVD
;
A
#
# COMPACT_ATOMS: atom_id res chain seq x y z
N MET A 1 41.84 -59.17 -55.65
CA MET A 1 41.34 -57.79 -55.90
C MET A 1 40.96 -57.20 -54.55
N SER A 2 41.85 -56.39 -53.99
CA SER A 2 41.72 -55.70 -52.70
C SER A 2 42.14 -54.27 -52.94
N LYS A 3 41.28 -53.27 -52.67
CA LYS A 3 41.66 -51.86 -52.55
C LYS A 3 40.71 -51.08 -51.63
N PHE A 4 41.26 -50.73 -50.46
CA PHE A 4 41.20 -49.44 -49.77
C PHE A 4 39.86 -48.66 -49.71
N LEU A 5 39.28 -48.58 -48.50
CA LEU A 5 38.30 -47.57 -48.14
C LEU A 5 38.96 -46.18 -48.02
N LYS A 6 38.38 -45.21 -48.71
CA LYS A 6 38.78 -43.80 -48.72
C LYS A 6 38.28 -43.10 -47.46
N SER A 7 39.20 -42.38 -46.81
CA SER A 7 38.91 -41.36 -45.80
C SER A 7 38.27 -40.13 -46.46
N LEU A 8 37.29 -39.53 -45.79
CA LEU A 8 36.96 -38.11 -45.89
C LEU A 8 36.19 -37.70 -44.62
N ILE A 9 36.95 -37.17 -43.66
CA ILE A 9 36.44 -36.50 -42.47
C ILE A 9 35.88 -35.16 -42.93
N VAL A 10 34.56 -34.99 -42.85
CA VAL A 10 33.89 -33.71 -43.04
C VAL A 10 33.73 -33.08 -41.67
N PHE A 11 34.55 -32.07 -41.36
CA PHE A 11 34.32 -31.17 -40.24
C PHE A 11 33.10 -30.32 -40.56
N SER A 12 31.94 -30.66 -39.99
CA SER A 12 30.78 -29.77 -39.96
C SER A 12 31.07 -28.67 -38.94
N ALA A 13 31.37 -27.47 -39.43
CA ALA A 13 31.44 -26.28 -38.60
C ALA A 13 30.01 -25.97 -38.12
N LEU A 14 29.67 -26.49 -36.94
CA LEU A 14 28.47 -26.10 -36.20
C LEU A 14 28.70 -24.66 -35.73
N GLY A 15 28.30 -23.70 -36.56
CA GLY A 15 28.23 -22.30 -36.17
C GLY A 15 27.26 -22.19 -35.00
N LEU A 16 27.79 -22.01 -33.79
CA LEU A 16 27.02 -21.50 -32.67
C LEU A 16 26.56 -20.10 -33.06
N ALA A 17 25.33 -19.99 -33.56
CA ALA A 17 24.60 -18.74 -33.59
C ALA A 17 24.34 -18.35 -32.13
N LEU A 18 25.24 -17.56 -31.55
CA LEU A 18 24.95 -16.78 -30.36
C LEU A 18 23.75 -15.89 -30.72
N PRO A 19 22.60 -15.97 -30.04
CA PRO A 19 21.59 -14.95 -30.20
C PRO A 19 22.22 -13.65 -29.71
N ALA A 20 22.43 -12.73 -30.63
CA ALA A 20 22.81 -11.36 -30.32
C ALA A 20 21.67 -10.77 -29.48
N MET A 21 21.84 -10.73 -28.16
CA MET A 21 21.01 -9.93 -27.26
C MET A 21 21.43 -8.47 -27.41
N ALA A 22 21.20 -7.90 -28.60
CA ALA A 22 21.14 -6.47 -28.77
C ALA A 22 19.80 -6.02 -28.17
N GLY A 23 19.83 -5.03 -27.28
CA GLY A 23 18.61 -4.53 -26.66
C GLY A 23 17.65 -3.96 -27.71
N ASP A 24 16.42 -4.51 -27.79
CA ASP A 24 15.31 -3.98 -28.60
C ASP A 24 14.75 -2.66 -28.03
N GLY A 25 15.58 -1.86 -27.36
CA GLY A 25 15.21 -0.56 -26.80
C GLY A 25 14.97 0.45 -27.92
N GLU A 26 13.71 0.76 -28.19
CA GLU A 26 13.27 1.51 -29.39
C GLU A 26 14.19 2.66 -29.81
N LYS A 27 14.28 3.71 -28.98
CA LYS A 27 14.81 5.01 -29.40
C LYS A 27 16.31 5.20 -29.14
N PHE A 28 16.84 4.54 -28.11
CA PHE A 28 18.21 4.73 -27.64
C PHE A 28 19.02 3.42 -27.57
N GLY A 29 18.43 2.28 -27.95
CA GLY A 29 19.09 0.97 -27.85
C GLY A 29 19.35 0.52 -26.40
N LEU A 30 18.62 1.08 -25.41
CA LEU A 30 18.77 0.74 -24.00
C LEU A 30 17.62 -0.16 -23.54
N GLY A 31 17.96 -1.21 -22.78
CA GLY A 31 16.99 -2.16 -22.23
C GLY A 31 16.48 -3.18 -23.26
N ARG A 32 15.39 -3.87 -22.90
CA ARG A 32 14.65 -4.80 -23.76
C ARG A 32 13.17 -4.72 -23.42
N THR A 33 12.31 -5.21 -24.31
CA THR A 33 10.89 -5.39 -24.02
C THR A 33 10.71 -6.32 -22.81
N ALA A 34 9.86 -5.90 -21.87
CA ALA A 34 9.47 -6.73 -20.73
C ALA A 34 8.66 -7.94 -21.23
N THR A 35 8.93 -9.13 -20.69
CA THR A 35 8.15 -10.31 -21.06
C THR A 35 6.76 -10.23 -20.40
N PRO A 36 5.75 -10.91 -20.95
CA PRO A 36 4.44 -11.00 -20.30
C PRO A 36 4.53 -11.52 -18.85
N ASP A 37 5.42 -12.48 -18.58
CA ASP A 37 5.62 -13.06 -17.24
C ASP A 37 6.23 -12.05 -16.27
N GLU A 38 7.16 -11.20 -16.73
CA GLU A 38 7.75 -10.14 -15.91
C GLU A 38 6.73 -9.08 -15.54
N VAL A 39 5.89 -8.68 -16.51
CA VAL A 39 4.78 -7.77 -16.26
C VAL A 39 3.80 -8.41 -15.28
N ALA A 40 3.34 -9.64 -15.51
CA ALA A 40 2.40 -10.32 -14.62
C ALA A 40 2.94 -10.53 -13.19
N ALA A 41 4.26 -10.67 -13.01
CA ALA A 41 4.88 -10.83 -11.70
C ALA A 41 4.98 -9.51 -10.90
N TRP A 42 4.97 -8.36 -11.57
CA TRP A 42 5.20 -7.04 -10.97
C TRP A 42 3.94 -6.17 -10.95
N ASP A 43 3.18 -6.21 -12.05
CA ASP A 43 1.95 -5.47 -12.29
C ASP A 43 0.76 -6.25 -11.70
N ILE A 44 0.60 -6.07 -10.39
CA ILE A 44 -0.45 -6.72 -9.60
C ILE A 44 -1.39 -5.69 -8.97
N ASP A 45 -1.45 -4.46 -9.52
CA ASP A 45 -2.29 -3.38 -9.02
C ASP A 45 -3.76 -3.68 -9.25
N VAL A 46 -4.60 -3.22 -8.32
CA VAL A 46 -6.05 -3.32 -8.46
C VAL A 46 -6.65 -1.92 -8.39
N ARG A 47 -7.24 -1.53 -9.51
CA ARG A 47 -7.89 -0.22 -9.67
C ARG A 47 -9.30 -0.22 -9.06
N PRO A 48 -9.86 0.97 -8.73
CA PRO A 48 -11.23 1.09 -8.23
C PRO A 48 -12.31 0.51 -9.15
N ASP A 49 -12.05 0.47 -10.46
CA ASP A 49 -12.94 -0.12 -11.47
C ASP A 49 -12.81 -1.66 -11.58
N GLY A 50 -12.05 -2.30 -10.69
CA GLY A 50 -11.81 -3.75 -10.68
C GLY A 50 -10.76 -4.22 -11.70
N LYS A 51 -10.18 -3.32 -12.51
CA LYS A 51 -9.09 -3.70 -13.41
C LYS A 51 -7.88 -4.17 -12.59
N GLY A 52 -7.37 -5.35 -12.93
CA GLY A 52 -6.25 -6.00 -12.24
C GLY A 52 -6.67 -7.03 -11.19
N LEU A 53 -7.97 -7.17 -10.89
CA LEU A 53 -8.46 -8.25 -10.03
C LEU A 53 -8.09 -9.63 -10.61
N PRO A 54 -7.34 -10.46 -9.86
CA PRO A 54 -7.10 -11.83 -10.27
C PRO A 54 -8.35 -12.69 -10.06
N GLU A 55 -8.41 -13.85 -10.73
CA GLU A 55 -9.42 -14.86 -10.42
C GLU A 55 -9.28 -15.31 -8.96
N GLY A 56 -10.42 -15.49 -8.29
CA GLY A 56 -10.49 -16.01 -6.94
C GLY A 56 -11.76 -15.63 -6.18
N HIS A 57 -11.91 -16.22 -5.01
CA HIS A 57 -13.01 -16.00 -4.08
C HIS A 57 -12.58 -16.33 -2.64
N GLY A 58 -13.36 -15.86 -1.67
CA GLY A 58 -13.17 -16.23 -0.27
C GLY A 58 -14.28 -15.70 0.62
N THR A 59 -14.64 -16.48 1.63
CA THR A 59 -15.70 -16.15 2.58
C THR A 59 -15.20 -15.37 3.79
N VAL A 60 -16.12 -14.70 4.49
CA VAL A 60 -15.84 -14.05 5.78
C VAL A 60 -15.29 -15.06 6.79
N ALA A 61 -15.91 -16.24 6.92
CA ALA A 61 -15.48 -17.28 7.85
C ALA A 61 -14.06 -17.82 7.56
N GLU A 62 -13.69 -18.01 6.30
CA GLU A 62 -12.31 -18.35 5.93
C GLU A 62 -11.34 -17.21 6.27
N GLY A 63 -11.78 -15.97 6.07
CA GLY A 63 -11.01 -14.76 6.36
C GLY A 63 -10.72 -14.59 7.84
N GLU A 64 -11.66 -14.91 8.73
CA GLU A 64 -11.47 -14.84 10.18
C GLU A 64 -10.31 -15.73 10.66
N VAL A 65 -10.27 -16.98 10.16
CA VAL A 65 -9.21 -17.93 10.50
C VAL A 65 -7.86 -17.41 10.01
N LEU A 66 -7.79 -16.98 8.74
CA LEU A 66 -6.57 -16.42 8.16
C LEU A 66 -6.10 -15.17 8.91
N PHE A 67 -7.03 -14.31 9.32
CA PHE A 67 -6.74 -13.09 10.04
C PHE A 67 -6.20 -13.37 11.44
N THR A 68 -6.77 -14.35 12.15
CA THR A 68 -6.29 -14.81 13.45
C THR A 68 -4.84 -15.30 13.34
N ASP A 69 -4.54 -16.12 12.33
CA ASP A 69 -3.23 -16.73 12.17
C ASP A 69 -2.15 -15.76 11.68
N ASN A 70 -2.52 -14.75 10.88
CA ASN A 70 -1.56 -13.95 10.12
C ASN A 70 -1.60 -12.43 10.42
N CYS A 71 -2.64 -11.93 11.10
CA CYS A 71 -2.90 -10.49 11.22
C CYS A 71 -3.15 -10.03 12.66
N ALA A 72 -3.87 -10.82 13.46
CA ALA A 72 -4.39 -10.42 14.77
C ALA A 72 -3.31 -10.06 15.79
N ALA A 73 -2.13 -10.68 15.69
CA ALA A 73 -0.97 -10.36 16.55
C ALA A 73 -0.59 -8.87 16.53
N CYS A 74 -0.89 -8.17 15.44
CA CYS A 74 -0.70 -6.72 15.31
C CYS A 74 -2.02 -5.96 15.27
N HIS A 75 -3.01 -6.46 14.53
CA HIS A 75 -4.24 -5.72 14.25
C HIS A 75 -5.39 -5.97 15.24
N GLY A 76 -5.19 -6.81 16.27
CA GLY A 76 -6.26 -7.21 17.21
C GLY A 76 -7.15 -8.28 16.60
N ASP A 77 -7.96 -8.97 17.40
CA ASP A 77 -8.82 -10.05 16.89
C ASP A 77 -9.97 -9.51 16.02
N PHE A 78 -10.38 -8.26 16.28
CA PHE A 78 -11.49 -7.58 15.62
C PHE A 78 -11.03 -6.34 14.82
N GLY A 79 -9.73 -6.24 14.51
CA GLY A 79 -9.18 -5.09 13.77
C GLY A 79 -9.06 -3.81 14.61
N GLU A 80 -9.17 -3.89 15.94
CA GLU A 80 -9.09 -2.79 16.89
C GLU A 80 -7.66 -2.26 17.13
N GLY A 81 -6.65 -2.98 16.62
CA GLY A 81 -5.23 -2.68 16.77
C GLY A 81 -4.65 -3.06 18.14
N VAL A 82 -3.47 -3.66 18.16
CA VAL A 82 -2.72 -3.97 19.39
C VAL A 82 -1.62 -2.93 19.62
N GLY A 83 -1.63 -2.31 20.80
CA GLY A 83 -0.58 -1.36 21.20
C GLY A 83 -0.57 -0.09 20.34
N ARG A 84 0.37 0.00 19.39
CA ARG A 84 0.50 1.14 18.46
C ARG A 84 0.39 0.72 16.98
N TRP A 85 -0.02 -0.53 16.73
CA TRP A 85 -0.28 -0.99 15.38
C TRP A 85 -1.58 -0.38 14.83
N PRO A 86 -1.72 -0.26 13.50
CA PRO A 86 -2.88 0.37 12.89
C PRO A 86 -4.20 -0.34 13.23
N VAL A 87 -5.21 0.48 13.52
CA VAL A 87 -6.62 0.09 13.65
C VAL A 87 -7.21 -0.09 12.24
N LEU A 88 -7.83 -1.24 11.99
CA LEU A 88 -8.45 -1.59 10.70
C LEU A 88 -9.96 -1.39 10.69
N ALA A 89 -10.61 -1.45 11.86
CA ALA A 89 -12.05 -1.32 12.02
C ALA A 89 -12.45 -0.36 13.15
N GLY A 90 -13.57 0.34 12.98
CA GLY A 90 -14.06 1.37 13.90
C GLY A 90 -13.87 2.80 13.38
N GLY A 91 -14.11 3.80 14.24
CA GLY A 91 -13.92 5.22 13.90
C GLY A 91 -15.01 5.85 13.02
N GLN A 92 -16.12 5.16 12.77
CA GLN A 92 -17.24 5.70 12.01
C GLN A 92 -17.76 7.00 12.65
N GLY A 93 -17.92 8.04 11.84
CA GLY A 93 -18.40 9.35 12.29
C GLY A 93 -17.34 10.25 12.96
N THR A 94 -16.12 9.77 13.21
CA THR A 94 -15.08 10.53 13.93
C THR A 94 -14.30 11.53 13.05
N LEU A 95 -14.55 11.59 11.74
CA LEU A 95 -13.75 12.39 10.79
C LEU A 95 -13.73 13.90 11.07
N LYS A 96 -14.64 14.39 11.93
CA LYS A 96 -14.73 15.81 12.35
C LYS A 96 -14.29 16.05 13.80
N ASP A 97 -13.89 15.00 14.52
CA ASP A 97 -13.45 15.12 15.90
C ASP A 97 -12.06 15.75 15.97
N ASP A 98 -11.67 16.25 17.15
CA ASP A 98 -10.32 16.79 17.38
C ASP A 98 -9.21 15.76 17.08
N ARG A 99 -9.53 14.47 17.22
CA ARG A 99 -8.65 13.35 16.91
C ARG A 99 -9.40 12.23 16.19
N PRO A 100 -9.53 12.30 14.85
CA PRO A 100 -10.24 11.29 14.07
C PRO A 100 -9.58 9.91 14.10
N GLU A 101 -10.41 8.87 14.06
CA GLU A 101 -9.99 7.48 13.86
C GLU A 101 -10.28 7.07 12.41
N LYS A 102 -9.21 7.01 11.60
CA LYS A 102 -9.27 6.78 10.16
C LYS A 102 -8.92 5.32 9.85
N THR A 103 -9.94 4.50 9.62
CA THR A 103 -9.85 3.05 9.37
C THR A 103 -10.34 2.73 7.95
N VAL A 104 -10.40 1.44 7.61
CA VAL A 104 -10.97 1.00 6.33
C VAL A 104 -12.44 1.43 6.23
N GLY A 105 -13.27 1.14 7.23
CA GLY A 105 -14.69 1.47 7.19
C GLY A 105 -15.02 2.94 7.44
N SER A 106 -14.16 3.70 8.13
CA SER A 106 -14.45 5.11 8.41
C SER A 106 -13.90 6.08 7.37
N TYR A 107 -12.82 5.72 6.67
CA TYR A 107 -12.08 6.68 5.85
C TYR A 107 -11.78 6.22 4.43
N TRP A 108 -11.49 4.94 4.18
CA TRP A 108 -10.99 4.53 2.87
C TRP A 108 -12.09 4.63 1.79
N PRO A 109 -11.74 5.04 0.56
CA PRO A 109 -12.75 5.21 -0.50
C PRO A 109 -13.05 3.92 -1.27
N TYR A 110 -12.07 3.03 -1.46
CA TYR A 110 -12.20 1.91 -2.38
C TYR A 110 -11.74 0.59 -1.78
N LEU A 111 -12.53 -0.47 -2.01
CA LEU A 111 -12.17 -1.84 -1.63
C LEU A 111 -10.93 -2.34 -2.38
N SER A 112 -10.71 -1.85 -3.61
CA SER A 112 -9.55 -2.20 -4.42
C SER A 112 -8.23 -1.92 -3.70
N THR A 113 -8.15 -0.82 -2.95
CA THR A 113 -6.97 -0.45 -2.17
C THR A 113 -6.70 -1.44 -1.03
N VAL A 114 -7.74 -1.98 -0.40
CA VAL A 114 -7.61 -3.01 0.64
C VAL A 114 -7.02 -4.27 0.04
N TYR A 115 -7.65 -4.80 -1.01
CA TYR A 115 -7.18 -6.02 -1.68
C TYR A 115 -5.76 -5.88 -2.21
N ASP A 116 -5.47 -4.79 -2.93
CA ASP A 116 -4.16 -4.55 -3.53
C ASP A 116 -3.06 -4.45 -2.47
N TYR A 117 -3.30 -3.68 -1.41
CA TYR A 117 -2.33 -3.48 -0.33
C TYR A 117 -2.08 -4.76 0.47
N VAL A 118 -3.13 -5.50 0.83
CA VAL A 118 -2.99 -6.77 1.54
C VAL A 118 -2.18 -7.75 0.70
N ARG A 119 -2.53 -7.94 -0.57
CA ARG A 119 -1.78 -8.80 -1.52
C ARG A 119 -0.32 -8.38 -1.67
N ARG A 120 -0.04 -7.07 -1.69
CA ARG A 120 1.32 -6.54 -1.95
C ARG A 120 2.25 -6.63 -0.76
N ALA A 121 1.72 -6.26 0.41
CA ALA A 121 2.52 -5.72 1.50
C ALA A 121 2.24 -6.40 2.84
N MET A 122 1.17 -7.20 2.93
CA MET A 122 0.84 -7.97 4.13
C MET A 122 1.09 -9.47 3.93
N PRO A 123 1.31 -10.22 5.03
CA PRO A 123 1.58 -9.74 6.39
C PRO A 123 2.89 -8.95 6.50
N PHE A 124 2.98 -7.99 7.43
CA PHE A 124 4.21 -7.22 7.65
C PHE A 124 5.35 -8.15 8.09
N GLY A 125 6.41 -8.21 7.29
CA GLY A 125 7.55 -9.13 7.47
C GLY A 125 7.48 -10.40 6.62
N ASN A 126 6.34 -10.70 5.98
CA ASN A 126 6.17 -11.84 5.08
C ASN A 126 5.23 -11.48 3.89
N ALA A 127 5.46 -10.32 3.28
CA ALA A 127 4.62 -9.81 2.20
C ALA A 127 4.61 -10.73 0.96
N ARG A 128 3.50 -10.72 0.20
CA ARG A 128 3.29 -11.56 -1.00
C ARG A 128 3.32 -13.08 -0.74
N SER A 129 3.03 -13.50 0.49
CA SER A 129 2.98 -14.91 0.87
C SER A 129 1.61 -15.57 0.70
N MET A 130 0.56 -14.76 0.47
CA MET A 130 -0.83 -15.23 0.35
C MET A 130 -1.24 -15.42 -1.10
N THR A 131 -2.12 -16.39 -1.31
CA THR A 131 -2.83 -16.66 -2.56
C THR A 131 -3.94 -15.64 -2.81
N ASN A 132 -4.47 -15.58 -4.03
CA ASN A 132 -5.53 -14.63 -4.36
C ASN A 132 -6.81 -14.90 -3.55
N ASP A 133 -7.15 -16.18 -3.34
CA ASP A 133 -8.33 -16.60 -2.56
C ASP A 133 -8.20 -16.21 -1.08
N GLU A 134 -7.02 -16.43 -0.49
CA GLU A 134 -6.75 -15.99 0.89
C GLU A 134 -6.88 -14.47 1.04
N VAL A 135 -6.45 -13.69 0.05
CA VAL A 135 -6.62 -12.23 0.06
C VAL A 135 -8.09 -11.83 -0.11
N TYR A 136 -8.88 -12.54 -0.94
CA TYR A 136 -10.32 -12.31 -1.03
C TYR A 136 -11.02 -12.58 0.30
N ALA A 137 -10.72 -13.71 0.93
CA ALA A 137 -11.25 -14.08 2.25
C ALA A 137 -10.91 -13.04 3.33
N LEU A 138 -9.64 -12.62 3.42
CA LEU A 138 -9.22 -11.55 4.34
C LEU A 138 -9.93 -10.22 4.05
N THR A 139 -10.12 -9.89 2.78
CA THR A 139 -10.85 -8.67 2.39
C THR A 139 -12.33 -8.75 2.80
N ALA A 140 -12.96 -9.91 2.64
CA ALA A 140 -14.32 -10.17 3.11
C ALA A 140 -14.43 -10.02 4.63
N TYR A 141 -13.49 -10.58 5.38
CA TYR A 141 -13.46 -10.44 6.84
C TYR A 141 -13.25 -8.98 7.29
N ILE A 142 -12.39 -8.21 6.62
CA ILE A 142 -12.22 -6.77 6.90
C ILE A 142 -13.52 -5.99 6.64
N LEU A 143 -14.30 -6.35 5.60
CA LEU A 143 -15.62 -5.77 5.37
C LEU A 143 -16.58 -6.11 6.51
N TYR A 144 -16.55 -7.35 7.00
CA TYR A 144 -17.37 -7.80 8.13
C TYR A 144 -17.04 -7.05 9.41
N LEU A 145 -15.75 -6.91 9.75
CA LEU A 145 -15.28 -6.13 10.91
C LEU A 145 -15.75 -4.66 10.88
N ASN A 146 -16.06 -4.13 9.70
CA ASN A 146 -16.50 -2.75 9.50
C ASN A 146 -18.02 -2.61 9.29
N ASP A 147 -18.80 -3.66 9.55
CA ASP A 147 -20.25 -3.71 9.37
C ASP A 147 -20.73 -3.39 7.94
N ILE A 148 -19.86 -3.58 6.93
CA ILE A 148 -20.20 -3.35 5.51
C ILE A 148 -20.92 -4.58 4.94
N VAL A 149 -20.48 -5.76 5.36
CA VAL A 149 -21.22 -7.02 5.22
C VAL A 149 -21.47 -7.58 6.62
N THR A 150 -22.55 -8.33 6.80
CA THR A 150 -22.95 -8.82 8.14
C THR A 150 -23.19 -10.33 8.16
N ASP A 151 -23.08 -10.99 7.02
CA ASP A 151 -23.24 -12.42 6.86
C ASP A 151 -21.87 -13.11 6.86
N GLU A 152 -21.66 -14.07 7.76
CA GLU A 152 -20.43 -14.86 7.84
C GLU A 152 -20.24 -15.80 6.63
N ASP A 153 -21.34 -16.13 5.96
CA ASP A 153 -21.34 -16.91 4.72
C ASP A 153 -21.14 -16.03 3.47
N PHE A 154 -20.98 -14.70 3.62
CA PHE A 154 -20.71 -13.81 2.50
C PHE A 154 -19.39 -14.17 1.82
N GLU A 155 -19.45 -14.45 0.52
CA GLU A 155 -18.30 -14.74 -0.33
C GLU A 155 -17.97 -13.50 -1.18
N LEU A 156 -16.76 -12.97 -1.01
CA LEU A 156 -16.21 -11.97 -1.90
C LEU A 156 -15.49 -12.67 -3.06
N SER A 157 -15.77 -12.26 -4.28
CA SER A 157 -15.14 -12.81 -5.47
C SER A 157 -14.86 -11.72 -6.49
N LYS A 158 -14.10 -12.06 -7.54
CA LYS A 158 -13.86 -11.15 -8.67
C LYS A 158 -15.17 -10.63 -9.27
N GLU A 159 -16.21 -11.46 -9.34
CA GLU A 159 -17.48 -11.17 -10.00
C GLU A 159 -18.32 -10.13 -9.25
N ASN A 160 -18.27 -10.13 -7.92
CA ASN A 160 -19.07 -9.22 -7.09
C ASN A 160 -18.26 -8.06 -6.47
N PHE A 161 -16.93 -8.07 -6.59
CA PHE A 161 -16.04 -7.11 -5.94
C PHE A 161 -16.44 -5.65 -6.15
N THR A 162 -16.75 -5.27 -7.39
CA THR A 162 -17.07 -3.88 -7.77
C THR A 162 -18.48 -3.45 -7.40
N SER A 163 -19.30 -4.34 -6.82
CA SER A 163 -20.61 -3.99 -6.27
C SER A 163 -20.54 -3.47 -4.83
N ILE A 164 -19.38 -3.63 -4.16
CA ILE A 164 -19.16 -3.20 -2.79
C ILE A 164 -18.57 -1.79 -2.77
N HIS A 165 -19.27 -0.88 -2.11
CA HIS A 165 -18.87 0.53 -1.96
C HIS A 165 -18.55 0.84 -0.50
N LEU A 166 -17.41 1.47 -0.25
CA LEU A 166 -17.02 1.86 1.11
C LEU A 166 -17.73 3.17 1.52
N PRO A 167 -18.02 3.38 2.82
CA PRO A 167 -18.83 4.51 3.27
C PRO A 167 -18.30 5.90 2.90
N ASN A 168 -16.99 6.03 2.70
CA ASN A 168 -16.32 7.31 2.48
C ASN A 168 -15.91 7.56 1.01
N GLU A 169 -16.38 6.75 0.07
CA GLU A 169 -16.00 6.81 -1.35
C GLU A 169 -16.16 8.20 -1.98
N ALA A 170 -17.27 8.90 -1.68
CA ALA A 170 -17.61 10.18 -2.29
C ALA A 170 -16.90 11.41 -1.65
N ASN A 171 -16.12 11.22 -0.59
CA ASN A 171 -15.63 12.33 0.24
C ASN A 171 -14.15 12.71 0.01
N PHE A 172 -13.58 12.24 -1.10
CA PHE A 172 -12.25 12.64 -1.54
C PHE A 172 -12.39 13.59 -2.74
N ILE A 173 -11.62 14.67 -2.73
CA ILE A 173 -11.59 15.68 -3.78
C ILE A 173 -10.17 15.83 -4.30
N GLU A 174 -10.06 16.24 -5.56
CA GLU A 174 -8.79 16.67 -6.13
C GLU A 174 -8.22 17.85 -5.35
N ASP A 175 -6.90 18.01 -5.42
CA ASP A 175 -6.21 19.09 -4.73
C ASP A 175 -6.67 20.47 -5.21
N GLY A 176 -7.52 21.11 -4.41
CA GLY A 176 -8.06 22.46 -4.63
C GLY A 176 -7.22 23.58 -4.01
N ARG A 177 -5.96 23.32 -3.63
CA ARG A 177 -5.14 24.33 -2.95
C ARG A 177 -4.97 25.62 -3.77
N ALA A 178 -4.97 25.56 -5.10
CA ALA A 178 -4.80 26.77 -5.91
C ALA A 178 -6.00 27.73 -5.82
N GLU A 179 -7.16 27.19 -5.49
CA GLU A 179 -8.45 27.88 -5.37
C GLU A 179 -8.72 28.38 -3.94
N GLU A 180 -7.93 27.93 -2.96
CA GLU A 180 -8.09 28.31 -1.56
C GLU A 180 -7.76 29.80 -1.33
N PRO A 181 -8.59 30.54 -0.57
CA PRO A 181 -8.38 31.97 -0.31
C PRO A 181 -7.01 32.31 0.30
N PHE A 182 -6.42 31.39 1.07
CA PHE A 182 -5.10 31.59 1.68
C PHE A 182 -3.93 31.40 0.70
N ASN A 183 -4.16 30.69 -0.42
CA ASN A 183 -3.18 30.45 -1.47
C ASN A 183 -3.33 31.40 -2.66
N GLU A 184 -4.35 32.26 -2.66
CA GLU A 184 -4.42 33.40 -3.57
C GLU A 184 -3.15 34.24 -3.42
N ARG A 185 -2.18 34.04 -4.32
CA ARG A 185 -0.91 34.76 -4.38
C ARG A 185 -1.13 36.25 -4.68
N LYS A 186 -1.62 37.06 -3.73
CA LYS A 186 -1.94 38.47 -4.00
C LYS A 186 -1.80 39.45 -2.84
N ALA A 187 -0.77 39.30 -2.00
CA ALA A 187 -0.30 40.42 -1.19
C ALA A 187 1.21 40.46 -1.12
N GLU A 188 1.80 41.63 -1.43
CA GLU A 188 3.16 41.93 -0.98
C GLU A 188 3.21 41.73 0.54
N PRO A 189 4.22 41.04 1.08
CA PRO A 189 4.30 40.80 2.52
C PRO A 189 4.34 42.13 3.27
N CYS A 190 3.74 42.18 4.45
CA CYS A 190 3.89 43.35 5.31
C CYS A 190 5.36 43.52 5.72
N MET A 191 5.91 44.72 5.50
CA MET A 191 7.31 45.02 5.79
C MET A 191 7.52 45.81 7.10
N SER A 192 6.49 46.48 7.60
CA SER A 192 6.60 47.34 8.79
C SER A 192 5.27 47.46 9.51
N ASN A 193 5.30 47.51 10.85
CA ASN A 193 4.11 47.67 11.71
C ASN A 193 3.01 46.62 11.43
N CYS A 194 3.38 45.35 11.29
CA CYS A 194 2.49 44.28 10.81
C CYS A 194 1.50 43.73 11.83
N LYS A 195 1.58 44.18 13.08
CA LYS A 195 0.71 43.75 14.18
C LYS A 195 0.49 44.91 15.12
N ASP A 196 -0.77 45.15 15.46
CA ASP A 196 -1.17 46.24 16.36
C ASP A 196 -0.97 45.90 17.85
N SER A 197 -0.66 44.64 18.15
CA SER A 197 -0.47 44.12 19.51
C SER A 197 0.89 43.46 19.69
N ALA A 198 1.32 43.34 20.95
CA ALA A 198 2.54 42.65 21.30
C ALA A 198 2.52 41.19 20.81
N VAL A 199 3.69 40.67 20.48
CA VAL A 199 3.87 39.24 20.22
C VAL A 199 3.86 38.48 21.54
N GLU A 200 3.11 37.39 21.60
CA GLU A 200 2.98 36.55 22.79
C GLU A 200 3.42 35.13 22.46
N ILE A 201 4.11 34.49 23.40
CA ILE A 201 4.53 33.09 23.27
C ILE A 201 3.37 32.20 23.70
N THR A 202 2.73 31.52 22.76
CA THR A 202 1.58 30.64 23.02
C THR A 202 1.97 29.19 23.30
N MET A 203 3.09 28.73 22.75
CA MET A 203 3.58 27.35 22.94
C MET A 203 5.11 27.32 22.94
N ARG A 204 5.70 26.36 23.66
CA ARG A 204 7.15 26.07 23.64
C ARG A 204 7.36 24.57 23.51
N ALA A 205 8.11 24.14 22.50
CA ALA A 205 8.38 22.71 22.25
C ALA A 205 9.01 21.99 23.46
N ARG A 206 9.86 22.71 24.23
CA ARG A 206 10.46 22.24 25.49
C ARG A 206 9.46 21.88 26.59
N ILE A 207 8.17 22.20 26.44
CA ILE A 207 7.11 21.79 27.37
C ILE A 207 6.71 20.33 27.09
N LEU A 208 6.71 19.90 25.82
CA LEU A 208 6.43 18.50 25.47
C LEU A 208 7.66 17.62 25.68
N ASP A 209 8.85 18.13 25.32
CA ASP A 209 10.16 17.50 25.58
C ASP A 209 10.27 16.03 25.14
N VAL A 210 9.84 15.75 23.92
CA VAL A 210 9.93 14.41 23.28
C VAL A 210 11.01 14.35 22.19
N THR A 211 11.91 15.34 22.14
CA THR A 211 13.05 15.35 21.21
C THR A 211 14.21 14.60 21.87
N PRO A 212 14.80 13.59 21.21
CA PRO A 212 15.92 12.86 21.79
C PRO A 212 17.08 13.80 22.17
N GLY A 213 17.56 13.70 23.41
CA GLY A 213 18.70 14.47 23.92
C GLY A 213 20.05 13.82 23.60
N ARG A 214 21.14 14.57 23.78
CA ARG A 214 22.50 14.00 23.81
C ARG A 214 22.84 13.58 25.25
N ALA A 215 23.59 12.48 25.40
CA ALA A 215 23.93 11.87 26.68
C ALA A 215 24.66 12.79 27.71
N ASN A 216 25.12 13.99 27.31
CA ASN A 216 25.83 14.93 28.17
C ASN A 216 25.12 16.30 28.32
N ASP A 217 23.88 16.42 27.87
CA ASP A 217 23.10 17.64 28.06
C ASP A 217 22.33 17.55 29.39
N ASP A 218 23.02 17.84 30.49
CA ASP A 218 22.56 17.76 31.90
C ASP A 218 21.36 18.70 32.26
N GLU A 219 20.66 19.31 31.30
CA GLU A 219 19.58 20.28 31.59
C GLU A 219 18.24 20.06 30.87
N GLY A 220 18.00 18.90 30.25
CA GLY A 220 16.72 18.66 29.57
C GLY A 220 16.46 17.20 29.25
N ALA A 221 16.37 16.36 30.28
CA ALA A 221 16.06 14.95 30.12
C ALA A 221 14.56 14.73 29.89
N GLY A 222 14.11 14.97 28.66
CA GLY A 222 13.00 14.21 28.08
C GLY A 222 13.44 12.75 27.97
N ALA A 223 12.61 11.82 28.45
CA ALA A 223 12.94 10.40 28.54
C ALA A 223 13.20 9.79 27.15
N GLY A 224 14.47 9.79 26.72
CA GLY A 224 14.88 9.24 25.42
C GLY A 224 16.24 9.77 24.96
N SER A 225 17.30 9.54 25.73
CA SER A 225 18.66 9.63 25.18
C SER A 225 18.91 8.39 24.30
N VAL A 226 19.41 8.61 23.09
CA VAL A 226 19.95 7.56 22.22
C VAL A 226 21.47 7.74 22.19
N ASP A 227 22.18 6.70 22.64
CA ASP A 227 23.64 6.61 22.63
C ASP A 227 24.21 6.44 21.21
#